data_AF-A0A0F9SPE1-F1
#
_entry.id   AF-A0A0F9SPE1-F1
#
_cell.length_a   1.000
_cell.length_b   1.000
_cell.length_c   1.000
_cell.angle_alpha   90.00
_cell.angle_beta   90.00
_cell.angle_gamma   90.00
#
_symmetry.space_group_name_H-M   'P 1'
#
loop_
_entity.id
_entity.type
_entity.pdbx_description
1 polymer ?
#
loop_
_entity_poly.entity_id
_entity_poly.type
_entity_poly.pdbx_seq_one_letter_code
_entity_poly.pdbx_strand_id
1 'polypeptide(L)'
;MARKTGQNAKVEVEVGTVFYAMAALSTVASPAADVRKKYITSATYLSDQAALQPVVRLDGIISGFVLTPGTANNSIDYSAGTLYIQGTLVTVAAGTITGLIRPTVNGQVHITALTVDIDGNVNVDLGIAGAAGGARGAAGGVPFLPVNQALIGYLNMIYYDGSDSGPAVVTAAEIDSETKERTILPSVDILYHDGGGSNPTNVGAINFASQLPLIHAATAAGPGTAARNVYASYYDVTFEELPESMNFAFTDDIATIKSRAYGETYEQSSLSTATWSMTGTTYWDKVKDLIDLIKSTKRWVKLFPDADETSFWVGRGVFKANRNVPLDGNLDAAINIDGSGQLFSKQS
;
A
#
# COMPACT_ATOMS: atom_id res chain seq x y z
N MET A 1 -36.63 20.03 20.79
CA MET A 1 -35.73 18.86 20.72
C MET A 1 -34.99 18.77 22.04
N ALA A 2 -34.99 17.61 22.70
CA ALA A 2 -34.18 17.41 23.90
C ALA A 2 -32.71 17.61 23.53
N ARG A 3 -32.01 18.46 24.30
CA ARG A 3 -30.58 18.69 24.12
C ARG A 3 -29.88 17.38 24.48
N LYS A 4 -29.20 16.76 23.53
CA LYS A 4 -28.45 15.52 23.78
C LYS A 4 -27.31 15.85 24.74
N THR A 5 -27.26 15.16 25.87
CA THR A 5 -26.29 15.39 26.94
C THR A 5 -25.26 14.26 26.89
N GLY A 6 -23.97 14.58 26.85
CA GLY A 6 -22.89 13.57 26.86
C GLY A 6 -22.70 12.85 28.19
N GLN A 7 -23.80 12.64 28.94
CA GLN A 7 -23.80 12.09 30.28
C GLN A 7 -23.66 10.56 30.27
N ASN A 8 -23.98 9.91 29.14
CA ASN A 8 -23.90 8.47 28.91
C ASN A 8 -22.98 8.15 27.71
N ALA A 9 -21.76 8.69 27.69
CA ALA A 9 -20.84 8.41 26.59
C ALA A 9 -20.42 6.93 26.57
N LYS A 10 -20.44 6.32 25.37
CA LYS A 10 -19.92 4.96 25.16
C LYS A 10 -18.54 5.04 24.51
N VAL A 11 -17.60 4.23 24.99
CA VAL A 11 -16.27 4.11 24.39
C VAL A 11 -16.07 2.67 23.92
N GLU A 12 -15.61 2.51 22.69
CA GLU A 12 -15.17 1.22 22.16
C GLU A 12 -13.66 1.28 21.84
N VAL A 13 -12.93 0.22 22.15
CA VAL A 13 -11.48 0.12 21.95
C VAL A 13 -11.12 -1.09 21.13
N GLU A 14 -10.01 -1.01 20.37
CA GLU A 14 -9.43 -2.16 19.68
C GLU A 14 -8.93 -3.20 20.70
N VAL A 15 -9.47 -4.42 20.57
CA VAL A 15 -9.10 -5.56 21.42
C VAL A 15 -8.62 -6.77 20.64
N GLY A 16 -9.05 -6.87 19.38
CA GLY A 16 -8.81 -8.02 18.54
C GLY A 16 -8.60 -7.62 17.11
N THR A 17 -8.29 -8.61 16.28
CA THR A 17 -8.03 -8.41 14.86
C THR A 17 -8.54 -9.56 14.02
N VAL A 18 -8.87 -9.26 12.77
CA VAL A 18 -9.18 -10.24 11.73
C VAL A 18 -8.05 -10.19 10.70
N PHE A 19 -7.39 -11.32 10.49
CA PHE A 19 -6.30 -11.42 9.52
C PHE A 19 -6.82 -11.54 8.09
N TYR A 20 -6.25 -10.72 7.21
CA TYR A 20 -6.41 -10.81 5.76
C TYR A 20 -5.09 -11.30 5.17
N ALA A 21 -5.14 -12.51 4.59
CA ALA A 21 -3.99 -13.11 3.92
C ALA A 21 -3.53 -12.27 2.72
N MET A 22 -2.27 -12.50 2.31
CA MET A 22 -1.67 -11.81 1.16
C MET A 22 -2.53 -12.01 -0.09
N ALA A 23 -3.13 -10.93 -0.57
CA ALA A 23 -4.02 -10.95 -1.73
C ALA A 23 -3.84 -9.69 -2.57
N ALA A 24 -4.20 -9.78 -3.85
CA ALA A 24 -4.17 -8.65 -4.76
C ALA A 24 -5.16 -7.58 -4.30
N LEU A 25 -4.73 -6.33 -4.33
CA LEU A 25 -5.59 -5.18 -4.04
C LEU A 25 -6.13 -4.58 -5.33
N SER A 26 -7.35 -4.05 -5.25
CA SER A 26 -7.94 -3.26 -6.32
C SER A 26 -7.67 -1.77 -6.12
N THR A 27 -7.59 -1.04 -7.22
CA THR A 27 -7.58 0.42 -7.20
C THR A 27 -8.94 0.98 -6.77
N VAL A 28 -8.96 2.20 -6.25
CA VAL A 28 -10.22 2.93 -6.07
C VAL A 28 -10.84 3.26 -7.43
N ALA A 29 -12.13 2.93 -7.62
CA ALA A 29 -12.89 3.50 -8.71
C ALA A 29 -13.11 4.99 -8.42
N SER A 30 -12.31 5.88 -9.02
CA SER A 30 -12.43 7.32 -8.86
C SER A 30 -12.35 8.01 -10.23
N PRO A 31 -13.17 9.03 -10.51
CA PRO A 31 -13.13 9.79 -11.77
C PRO A 31 -11.89 10.71 -11.89
N ALA A 32 -11.01 10.76 -10.88
CA ALA A 32 -9.82 11.61 -10.87
C ALA A 32 -8.55 10.86 -11.32
N ALA A 33 -7.55 11.60 -11.79
CA ALA A 33 -6.31 11.07 -12.38
C ALA A 33 -5.51 10.07 -11.51
N ASP A 34 -5.77 9.95 -10.21
CA ASP A 34 -4.97 9.19 -9.24
C ASP A 34 -5.36 7.72 -9.03
N VAL A 35 -6.17 7.12 -9.92
CA VAL A 35 -6.67 5.73 -9.81
C VAL A 35 -5.56 4.71 -9.52
N ARG A 36 -4.33 4.93 -9.99
CA ARG A 36 -3.20 3.98 -9.85
C ARG A 36 -2.17 4.37 -8.79
N LYS A 37 -2.49 5.35 -7.94
CA LYS A 37 -1.74 5.65 -6.72
C LYS A 37 -2.35 4.99 -5.49
N LYS A 38 -3.65 4.74 -5.48
CA LYS A 38 -4.38 4.32 -4.28
C LYS A 38 -5.06 2.98 -4.46
N TYR A 39 -4.73 2.06 -3.56
CA TYR A 39 -5.25 0.70 -3.51
C TYR A 39 -6.02 0.51 -2.21
N ILE A 40 -7.25 0.00 -2.31
CA ILE A 40 -8.11 -0.21 -1.14
C ILE A 40 -7.91 -1.60 -0.56
N THR A 41 -8.02 -1.66 0.75
CA THR A 41 -8.14 -2.91 1.49
C THR A 41 -9.62 -3.24 1.72
N SER A 42 -9.91 -4.46 2.15
CA SER A 42 -11.25 -4.83 2.65
C SER A 42 -11.45 -4.48 4.12
N ALA A 43 -10.39 -4.08 4.83
CA ALA A 43 -10.42 -3.74 6.24
C ALA A 43 -10.90 -2.30 6.44
N THR A 44 -11.79 -2.06 7.42
CA THR A 44 -12.24 -0.70 7.71
C THR A 44 -11.14 0.10 8.42
N TYR A 45 -10.47 -0.53 9.38
CA TYR A 45 -9.43 0.09 10.20
C TYR A 45 -8.23 -0.87 10.27
N LEU A 46 -7.13 -0.49 9.63
CA LEU A 46 -5.91 -1.30 9.67
C LEU A 46 -5.25 -1.19 11.04
N SER A 47 -4.78 -2.32 11.57
CA SER A 47 -3.99 -2.31 12.81
C SER A 47 -2.66 -1.58 12.60
N ASP A 48 -2.28 -0.78 13.60
CA ASP A 48 -0.98 -0.10 13.69
C ASP A 48 -0.11 -0.67 14.81
N GLN A 49 -0.46 -1.85 15.32
CA GLN A 49 0.39 -2.55 16.26
C GLN A 49 1.64 -3.02 15.54
N ALA A 50 2.83 -2.82 16.12
CA ALA A 50 4.11 -3.08 15.46
C ALA A 50 4.24 -4.49 14.84
N ALA A 51 3.65 -5.51 15.49
CA ALA A 51 3.67 -6.89 15.00
C ALA A 51 2.56 -7.22 13.97
N LEU A 52 1.59 -6.33 13.77
CA LEU A 52 0.39 -6.52 12.94
C LEU A 52 0.26 -5.43 11.86
N GLN A 53 1.31 -4.64 11.63
CA GLN A 53 1.30 -3.63 10.58
C GLN A 53 1.11 -4.28 9.19
N PRO A 54 0.42 -3.60 8.27
CA PRO A 54 0.24 -4.10 6.91
C PRO A 54 1.58 -4.39 6.22
N VAL A 55 1.66 -5.55 5.57
CA VAL A 55 2.79 -5.92 4.72
C VAL A 55 2.36 -5.76 3.28
N VAL A 56 3.06 -4.89 2.56
CA VAL A 56 2.77 -4.57 1.15
C VAL A 56 3.84 -5.17 0.26
N ARG A 57 3.42 -5.89 -0.77
CA ARG A 57 4.28 -6.52 -1.77
C ARG A 57 3.82 -6.09 -3.16
N LEU A 58 4.55 -5.14 -3.72
CA LEU A 58 4.44 -4.79 -5.12
C LEU A 58 5.26 -5.82 -5.92
N ASP A 59 4.77 -6.28 -7.07
CA ASP A 59 5.60 -7.17 -7.89
C ASP A 59 6.93 -6.45 -8.22
N GLY A 60 8.04 -7.16 -8.33
CA GLY A 60 9.34 -6.58 -8.64
C GLY A 60 10.47 -6.92 -7.69
N ILE A 61 11.65 -6.47 -8.09
CA ILE A 61 12.96 -6.84 -7.55
C ILE A 61 13.14 -6.34 -6.12
N ILE A 62 13.65 -7.23 -5.28
CA ILE A 62 14.18 -6.92 -3.95
C ILE A 62 15.70 -6.71 -4.05
N SER A 63 16.40 -7.65 -4.70
CA SER A 63 17.86 -7.64 -4.83
C SER A 63 18.35 -8.44 -6.03
N GLY A 64 19.57 -8.16 -6.50
CA GLY A 64 20.22 -8.91 -7.59
C GLY A 64 19.83 -8.43 -8.98
N PHE A 65 19.78 -9.37 -9.94
CA PHE A 65 19.53 -9.14 -11.36
C PHE A 65 20.47 -8.10 -12.00
N VAL A 66 21.76 -8.20 -11.70
CA VAL A 66 22.79 -7.45 -12.44
C VAL A 66 22.90 -8.09 -13.82
N LEU A 67 22.70 -7.29 -14.87
CA LEU A 67 22.80 -7.73 -16.26
C LEU A 67 24.18 -7.35 -16.79
N THR A 68 24.87 -8.29 -17.42
CA THR A 68 26.19 -8.06 -18.02
C THR A 68 26.27 -8.66 -19.42
N PRO A 69 27.12 -8.12 -20.30
CA PRO A 69 27.51 -8.79 -21.54
C PRO A 69 27.86 -10.26 -21.33
N GLY A 70 27.30 -11.14 -22.16
CA GLY A 70 27.73 -12.53 -22.22
C GLY A 70 29.03 -12.66 -23.02
N THR A 71 29.62 -13.85 -23.00
CA THR A 71 30.85 -14.14 -23.76
C THR A 71 30.58 -14.59 -25.19
N ALA A 72 29.36 -15.03 -25.49
CA ALA A 72 28.94 -15.48 -26.81
C ALA A 72 28.17 -14.38 -27.57
N ASN A 73 28.04 -14.56 -28.89
CA ASN A 73 27.25 -13.67 -29.72
C ASN A 73 25.78 -13.65 -29.28
N ASN A 74 25.20 -12.46 -29.24
CA ASN A 74 23.81 -12.24 -28.87
C ASN A 74 23.42 -12.96 -27.57
N SER A 75 24.29 -12.82 -26.56
CA SER A 75 24.07 -13.38 -25.23
C SER A 75 24.34 -12.35 -24.13
N ILE A 76 23.63 -12.50 -23.01
CA ILE A 76 23.85 -11.74 -21.80
C ILE A 76 23.82 -12.68 -20.60
N ASP A 77 24.56 -12.30 -19.56
CA ASP A 77 24.53 -12.98 -18.27
C ASP A 77 23.70 -12.15 -17.28
N TYR A 78 23.04 -12.83 -16.35
CA TYR A 78 22.32 -12.20 -15.25
C TYR A 78 22.72 -12.83 -13.92
N SER A 79 22.92 -11.99 -12.90
CA SER A 79 23.19 -12.47 -11.55
C SER A 79 21.95 -13.09 -10.92
N ALA A 80 22.16 -13.96 -9.94
CA ALA A 80 21.09 -14.41 -9.06
C ALA A 80 20.38 -13.21 -8.40
N GLY A 81 19.13 -13.40 -8.03
CA GLY A 81 18.32 -12.34 -7.45
C GLY A 81 17.05 -12.84 -6.78
N THR A 82 16.39 -11.92 -6.09
CA THR A 82 15.09 -12.17 -5.45
C THR A 82 14.12 -11.05 -5.78
N LEU A 83 12.85 -11.41 -5.89
CA LEU A 83 11.77 -10.52 -6.24
C LEU A 83 10.45 -11.01 -5.63
N TYR A 84 9.47 -10.12 -5.52
CA TYR A 84 8.09 -10.53 -5.28
C TYR A 84 7.35 -10.64 -6.61
N ILE A 85 6.61 -11.73 -6.79
CA ILE A 85 5.60 -11.87 -7.85
C ILE A 85 4.37 -12.47 -7.20
N GLN A 86 3.21 -11.86 -7.45
CA GLN A 86 1.94 -12.28 -6.87
C GLN A 86 1.98 -12.36 -5.33
N GLY A 87 2.72 -11.45 -4.69
CA GLY A 87 2.94 -11.45 -3.25
C GLY A 87 3.84 -12.57 -2.73
N THR A 88 4.42 -13.41 -3.58
CA THR A 88 5.30 -14.53 -3.22
C THR A 88 6.76 -14.20 -3.49
N LEU A 89 7.66 -14.57 -2.57
CA LEU A 89 9.10 -14.42 -2.77
C LEU A 89 9.60 -15.45 -3.78
N VAL A 90 10.10 -14.97 -4.91
CA VAL A 90 10.71 -15.78 -5.96
C VAL A 90 12.21 -15.60 -5.90
N THR A 91 12.95 -16.72 -5.95
CA THR A 91 14.41 -16.73 -6.02
C THR A 91 14.83 -17.25 -7.38
N VAL A 92 15.71 -16.51 -8.05
CA VAL A 92 16.22 -16.87 -9.38
C VAL A 92 17.73 -17.07 -9.29
N ALA A 93 18.20 -18.23 -9.78
CA ALA A 93 19.64 -18.51 -9.87
C ALA A 93 20.27 -17.67 -10.99
N ALA A 94 21.59 -17.42 -10.92
CA ALA A 94 22.31 -16.78 -12.01
C ALA A 94 22.24 -17.63 -13.28
N GLY A 95 22.26 -16.99 -14.44
CA GLY A 95 22.20 -17.69 -15.70
C GLY A 95 22.62 -16.84 -16.89
N THR A 96 22.51 -17.44 -18.07
CA THR A 96 22.86 -16.84 -19.35
C THR A 96 21.66 -16.94 -20.29
N ILE A 97 21.34 -15.84 -20.94
CA ILE A 97 20.36 -15.78 -22.01
C ILE A 97 21.11 -15.82 -23.33
N THR A 98 20.72 -16.72 -24.22
CA THR A 98 21.34 -16.88 -25.54
C THR A 98 20.29 -16.71 -26.64
N GLY A 99 20.75 -16.51 -27.88
CA GLY A 99 19.85 -16.42 -29.03
C GLY A 99 19.06 -15.12 -29.10
N LEU A 100 19.60 -14.03 -28.52
CA LEU A 100 18.99 -12.71 -28.65
C LEU A 100 18.95 -12.28 -30.12
N ILE A 101 17.88 -11.58 -30.50
CA ILE A 101 17.62 -11.24 -31.90
C ILE A 101 17.99 -9.77 -32.13
N ARG A 102 18.88 -9.54 -33.09
CA ARG A 102 19.19 -8.20 -33.61
C ARG A 102 18.21 -7.81 -34.71
N PRO A 103 17.91 -6.51 -34.90
CA PRO A 103 17.18 -6.07 -36.08
C PRO A 103 18.00 -6.35 -37.35
N THR A 104 17.33 -6.45 -38.50
CA THR A 104 17.96 -6.82 -39.77
C THR A 104 18.08 -5.68 -40.78
N VAL A 105 17.57 -4.49 -40.44
CA VAL A 105 17.52 -3.32 -41.33
C VAL A 105 18.34 -2.18 -40.72
N ASN A 106 19.14 -1.52 -41.58
CA ASN A 106 19.98 -0.38 -41.20
C ASN A 106 19.21 0.72 -40.46
N GLY A 107 19.73 1.12 -39.31
CA GLY A 107 19.19 2.19 -38.47
C GLY A 107 18.00 1.78 -37.60
N GLN A 108 17.62 0.50 -37.61
CA GLN A 108 16.57 0.01 -36.71
C GLN A 108 17.14 -0.40 -35.35
N VAL A 109 16.36 -0.15 -34.32
CA VAL A 109 16.55 -0.68 -32.97
C VAL A 109 15.50 -1.73 -32.68
N HIS A 110 15.92 -2.72 -31.91
CA HIS A 110 15.08 -3.73 -31.31
C HIS A 110 15.24 -3.66 -29.80
N ILE A 111 14.19 -3.23 -29.10
CA ILE A 111 14.17 -3.23 -27.65
C ILE A 111 13.55 -4.54 -27.17
N THR A 112 14.28 -5.27 -26.34
CA THR A 112 13.86 -6.53 -25.73
C THR A 112 13.68 -6.31 -24.24
N ALA A 113 12.53 -6.70 -23.69
CA ALA A 113 12.31 -6.69 -22.25
C ALA A 113 12.73 -8.03 -21.65
N LEU A 114 13.39 -7.96 -20.50
CA LEU A 114 13.77 -9.12 -19.71
C LEU A 114 12.87 -9.13 -18.48
N THR A 115 12.11 -10.19 -18.33
CA THR A 115 11.07 -10.31 -17.31
C THR A 115 11.27 -11.59 -16.53
N VAL A 116 10.73 -11.65 -15.31
CA VAL A 116 10.72 -12.88 -14.50
C VAL A 116 9.29 -13.24 -14.17
N ASP A 117 8.96 -14.53 -14.27
CA ASP A 117 7.65 -15.07 -13.88
C ASP A 117 7.64 -15.68 -12.48
N ILE A 118 6.45 -16.11 -12.03
CA ILE A 118 6.24 -16.67 -10.69
C ILE A 118 7.05 -17.96 -10.43
N ASP A 119 7.39 -18.69 -11.48
CA ASP A 119 8.18 -19.92 -11.40
C ASP A 119 9.69 -19.63 -11.36
N GLY A 120 10.07 -18.35 -11.47
CA GLY A 120 11.46 -17.90 -11.44
C GLY A 120 12.18 -18.02 -12.78
N ASN A 121 11.46 -18.20 -13.89
CA ASN A 121 12.07 -18.20 -15.21
C ASN A 121 12.32 -16.78 -15.69
N VAL A 122 13.49 -16.55 -16.30
CA VAL A 122 13.76 -15.30 -17.02
C VAL A 122 13.23 -15.44 -18.44
N ASN A 123 12.29 -14.57 -18.78
CA ASN A 123 11.63 -14.50 -20.08
C ASN A 123 12.21 -13.34 -20.90
N VAL A 124 12.15 -13.50 -22.23
CA VAL A 124 12.69 -12.55 -23.21
C VAL A 124 11.56 -12.11 -24.12
N ASP A 125 11.03 -10.93 -23.86
CA ASP A 125 9.92 -10.36 -24.61
C ASP A 125 10.45 -9.42 -25.68
N LEU A 126 10.39 -9.90 -26.92
CA LEU A 126 10.94 -9.23 -28.08
C LEU A 126 9.99 -8.11 -28.57
N GLY A 127 10.50 -6.88 -28.72
CA GLY A 127 9.75 -5.75 -29.26
C GLY A 127 9.52 -5.83 -30.78
N ILE A 128 9.09 -4.72 -31.38
CA ILE A 128 8.98 -4.60 -32.84
C ILE A 128 10.15 -3.74 -33.33
N ALA A 129 10.93 -4.22 -34.30
CA ALA A 129 12.05 -3.47 -34.85
C ALA A 129 11.57 -2.20 -35.59
N GLY A 130 12.26 -1.08 -35.39
CA GLY A 130 11.92 0.19 -36.03
C GLY A 130 12.91 1.30 -35.69
N ALA A 131 12.67 2.51 -36.18
CA ALA A 131 13.47 3.67 -35.80
C ALA A 131 13.32 3.95 -34.29
N ALA A 132 14.44 4.25 -33.62
CA ALA A 132 14.43 4.49 -32.18
C ALA A 132 13.48 5.61 -31.77
N GLY A 133 12.88 5.48 -30.58
CA GLY A 133 11.95 6.47 -30.03
C GLY A 133 10.48 6.19 -30.35
N GLY A 134 10.16 4.98 -30.82
CA GLY A 134 8.78 4.53 -30.94
C GLY A 134 8.04 4.54 -29.59
N ALA A 135 6.72 4.75 -29.64
CA ALA A 135 5.88 4.57 -28.46
C ALA A 135 5.93 3.12 -27.95
N ARG A 136 5.59 2.87 -26.68
CA ARG A 136 5.54 1.52 -26.12
C ARG A 136 4.61 0.62 -26.95
N GLY A 137 5.08 -0.57 -27.30
CA GLY A 137 4.41 -1.56 -28.16
C GLY A 137 4.45 -1.25 -29.66
N ALA A 138 5.01 -0.11 -30.06
CA ALA A 138 5.21 0.24 -31.47
C ALA A 138 6.64 -0.08 -31.94
N ALA A 139 6.85 -0.05 -33.25
CA ALA A 139 8.15 -0.25 -33.88
C ALA A 139 9.20 0.72 -33.32
N GLY A 140 10.36 0.19 -32.91
CA GLY A 140 11.47 0.94 -32.31
C GLY A 140 11.19 1.49 -30.91
N GLY A 141 10.07 1.07 -30.30
CA GLY A 141 9.69 1.35 -28.92
C GLY A 141 9.85 0.14 -28.01
N VAL A 142 9.75 0.39 -26.70
CA VAL A 142 9.78 -0.65 -25.66
C VAL A 142 8.57 -1.57 -25.81
N PRO A 143 8.66 -2.90 -25.68
CA PRO A 143 7.48 -3.78 -25.67
C PRO A 143 6.61 -3.56 -24.42
N PHE A 144 5.37 -4.03 -24.45
CA PHE A 144 4.59 -4.18 -23.21
C PHE A 144 5.08 -5.40 -22.44
N LEU A 145 4.88 -5.39 -21.12
CA LEU A 145 5.27 -6.50 -20.26
C LEU A 145 4.08 -7.44 -20.09
N PRO A 146 4.27 -8.77 -20.10
CA PRO A 146 3.22 -9.68 -19.70
C PRO A 146 2.71 -9.36 -18.29
N VAL A 147 1.40 -9.55 -18.07
CA VAL A 147 0.84 -9.52 -16.72
C VAL A 147 1.49 -10.62 -15.86
N ASN A 148 1.63 -10.36 -14.55
CA ASN A 148 2.23 -11.28 -13.58
C ASN A 148 3.72 -11.58 -13.77
N GLN A 149 4.42 -10.73 -14.52
CA GLN A 149 5.88 -10.78 -14.60
C GLN A 149 6.48 -9.46 -14.15
N ALA A 150 7.70 -9.50 -13.65
CA ALA A 150 8.44 -8.32 -13.22
C ALA A 150 9.61 -8.03 -14.15
N LEU A 151 9.79 -6.76 -14.53
CA LEU A 151 10.92 -6.33 -15.36
C LEU A 151 12.25 -6.33 -14.58
N ILE A 152 13.25 -6.98 -15.16
CA ILE A 152 14.65 -6.98 -14.67
C ILE A 152 15.62 -6.19 -15.56
N GLY A 153 15.16 -5.64 -16.67
CA GLY A 153 15.91 -4.70 -17.50
C GLY A 153 15.49 -4.76 -18.96
N TYR A 154 16.15 -3.96 -19.78
CA TYR A 154 15.97 -3.99 -21.23
C TYR A 154 17.29 -4.20 -21.94
N LEU A 155 17.19 -4.69 -23.18
CA LEU A 155 18.28 -4.74 -24.13
C LEU A 155 17.89 -3.94 -25.36
N ASN A 156 18.70 -2.95 -25.71
CA ASN A 156 18.53 -2.04 -26.84
C ASN A 156 19.51 -2.43 -27.95
N MET A 157 19.18 -3.45 -28.74
CA MET A 157 20.05 -3.91 -29.82
C MET A 157 19.81 -3.07 -31.08
N ILE A 158 20.87 -2.49 -31.64
CA ILE A 158 20.79 -1.66 -32.85
C ILE A 158 21.47 -2.39 -34.01
N TYR A 159 20.96 -2.19 -35.22
CA TYR A 159 21.60 -2.60 -36.45
C TYR A 159 22.09 -1.36 -37.22
N TYR A 160 23.39 -1.28 -37.49
CA TYR A 160 24.00 -0.27 -38.36
C TYR A 160 24.75 -0.94 -39.51
N ASP A 161 24.47 -0.52 -40.74
CA ASP A 161 25.24 -0.92 -41.93
C ASP A 161 26.68 -0.41 -41.81
N GLY A 162 27.65 -1.30 -41.94
CA GLY A 162 29.07 -1.03 -41.73
C GLY A 162 29.59 -1.22 -40.28
N SER A 163 28.73 -1.53 -39.32
CA SER A 163 29.14 -2.21 -38.07
C SER A 163 29.05 -3.72 -38.27
N ASP A 164 29.85 -4.53 -37.55
CA ASP A 164 29.75 -6.01 -37.52
C ASP A 164 28.36 -6.43 -37.02
N SER A 165 27.36 -6.33 -37.90
CA SER A 165 25.93 -6.46 -37.64
C SER A 165 25.44 -7.86 -38.05
N GLY A 166 26.33 -8.84 -37.89
CA GLY A 166 26.01 -10.26 -37.78
C GLY A 166 25.88 -10.68 -36.30
N PRO A 167 25.96 -11.99 -35.99
CA PRO A 167 26.09 -12.44 -34.61
C PRO A 167 27.30 -11.76 -33.96
N ALA A 168 27.06 -10.93 -32.93
CA ALA A 168 28.09 -10.17 -32.25
C ALA A 168 27.84 -10.18 -30.74
N VAL A 169 28.91 -10.09 -29.95
CA VAL A 169 28.84 -9.99 -28.49
C VAL A 169 28.06 -8.73 -28.11
N VAL A 170 27.13 -8.88 -27.17
CA VAL A 170 26.36 -7.75 -26.63
C VAL A 170 27.30 -6.83 -25.85
N THR A 171 27.19 -5.53 -26.04
CA THR A 171 27.99 -4.57 -25.27
C THR A 171 27.21 -4.01 -24.08
N ALA A 172 27.91 -3.50 -23.07
CA ALA A 172 27.25 -2.89 -21.91
C ALA A 172 26.37 -1.68 -22.28
N ALA A 173 26.70 -0.97 -23.38
CA ALA A 173 25.90 0.14 -23.87
C ALA A 173 24.53 -0.29 -24.45
N GLU A 174 24.41 -1.55 -24.85
CA GLU A 174 23.15 -2.12 -25.33
C GLU A 174 22.26 -2.57 -24.16
N ILE A 175 22.78 -2.63 -22.93
CA ILE A 175 22.05 -3.12 -21.75
C ILE A 175 21.55 -1.94 -20.91
N ASP A 176 20.23 -1.84 -20.76
CA ASP A 176 19.62 -0.98 -19.75
C ASP A 176 19.35 -1.80 -18.49
N SER A 177 20.24 -1.62 -17.51
CA SER A 177 20.15 -2.25 -16.20
C SER A 177 19.55 -1.34 -15.12
N GLU A 178 19.19 -0.10 -15.46
CA GLU A 178 18.65 0.88 -14.53
C GLU A 178 17.12 0.85 -14.52
N THR A 179 16.51 0.73 -15.70
CA THR A 179 15.04 0.66 -15.83
C THR A 179 14.54 -0.72 -15.40
N LYS A 180 14.20 -0.83 -14.12
CA LYS A 180 13.77 -2.07 -13.46
C LYS A 180 12.55 -1.84 -12.60
N GLU A 181 11.75 -2.87 -12.45
CA GLU A 181 10.63 -2.87 -11.53
C GLU A 181 11.08 -3.31 -10.14
N ARG A 182 11.13 -2.38 -9.18
CA ARG A 182 11.54 -2.67 -7.79
C ARG A 182 10.32 -2.76 -6.88
N THR A 183 10.35 -3.66 -5.90
CA THR A 183 9.25 -3.78 -4.93
C THR A 183 9.15 -2.57 -3.98
N ILE A 184 10.26 -1.84 -3.77
CA ILE A 184 10.33 -0.70 -2.84
C ILE A 184 10.00 0.64 -3.50
N LEU A 185 9.75 0.67 -4.81
CA LEU A 185 9.45 1.88 -5.56
C LEU A 185 8.19 1.72 -6.42
N PRO A 186 7.33 2.77 -6.49
CA PRO A 186 7.40 4.00 -5.72
C PRO A 186 7.16 3.77 -4.22
N SER A 187 7.60 4.71 -3.37
CA SER A 187 7.43 4.59 -1.93
C SER A 187 5.95 4.50 -1.56
N VAL A 188 5.66 3.69 -0.54
CA VAL A 188 4.32 3.39 -0.06
C VAL A 188 4.06 4.13 1.25
N ASP A 189 2.86 4.70 1.37
CA ASP A 189 2.28 5.20 2.60
C ASP A 189 1.04 4.37 2.95
N ILE A 190 0.87 4.07 4.25
CA ILE A 190 -0.24 3.26 4.76
C ILE A 190 -1.27 4.20 5.37
N LEU A 191 -2.43 4.25 4.73
CA LEU A 191 -3.60 4.95 5.26
C LEU A 191 -4.38 3.97 6.13
N TYR A 192 -4.13 4.02 7.43
CA TYR A 192 -4.74 3.10 8.40
C TYR A 192 -6.27 3.20 8.47
N HIS A 193 -6.81 4.35 8.08
CA HIS A 193 -8.22 4.56 7.76
C HIS A 193 -8.29 5.76 6.83
N ASP A 194 -9.20 5.73 5.86
CA ASP A 194 -9.39 6.80 4.90
C ASP A 194 -10.77 7.42 5.08
N GLY A 195 -10.92 8.24 6.13
CA GLY A 195 -12.17 8.93 6.47
C GLY A 195 -12.29 10.34 5.90
N GLY A 196 -11.76 10.60 4.69
CA GLY A 196 -11.90 11.90 4.04
C GLY A 196 -11.09 12.07 2.74
N GLY A 197 -11.78 12.07 1.60
CA GLY A 197 -11.21 12.25 0.25
C GLY A 197 -12.09 11.61 -0.84
N SER A 198 -11.64 11.57 -2.09
CA SER A 198 -12.33 10.96 -3.25
C SER A 198 -12.52 9.42 -3.18
N ASN A 199 -12.39 8.83 -1.98
CA ASN A 199 -12.64 7.42 -1.73
C ASN A 199 -14.03 7.25 -1.08
N PRO A 200 -15.01 6.65 -1.78
CA PRO A 200 -16.35 6.47 -1.26
C PRO A 200 -16.47 5.34 -0.22
N THR A 201 -15.39 4.60 0.09
CA THR A 201 -15.47 3.30 0.79
C THR A 201 -15.14 3.32 2.28
N ASN A 202 -14.52 4.37 2.84
CA ASN A 202 -14.20 4.48 4.28
C ASN A 202 -13.40 3.28 4.84
N VAL A 203 -12.44 2.75 4.07
CA VAL A 203 -11.59 1.61 4.41
C VAL A 203 -10.12 2.01 4.55
N GLY A 204 -9.29 1.14 5.12
CA GLY A 204 -7.85 1.27 5.04
C GLY A 204 -7.36 1.20 3.59
N ALA A 205 -6.27 1.91 3.30
CA ALA A 205 -5.74 2.00 1.94
C ALA A 205 -4.21 2.09 1.92
N ILE A 206 -3.66 1.79 0.75
CA ILE A 206 -2.24 1.88 0.44
C ILE A 206 -2.08 2.95 -0.62
N ASN A 207 -1.22 3.93 -0.36
CA ASN A 207 -1.01 5.07 -1.25
C ASN A 207 0.44 5.09 -1.74
N PHE A 208 0.62 5.21 -3.04
CA PHE A 208 1.93 5.30 -3.68
C PHE A 208 2.28 6.77 -3.94
N ALA A 209 3.55 7.11 -3.80
CA ALA A 209 4.05 8.46 -4.08
C ALA A 209 3.85 8.90 -5.54
N SER A 210 3.80 7.95 -6.47
CA SER A 210 3.52 8.20 -7.89
C SER A 210 2.58 7.15 -8.47
N GLN A 211 1.92 7.48 -9.59
CA GLN A 211 1.03 6.54 -10.27
C GLN A 211 1.84 5.37 -10.82
N LEU A 212 1.37 4.16 -10.57
CA LEU A 212 1.92 2.99 -11.24
C LEU A 212 1.63 3.08 -12.75
N PRO A 213 2.65 2.90 -13.61
CA PRO A 213 2.51 3.09 -15.04
C PRO A 213 1.78 1.91 -15.68
N LEU A 214 0.99 2.17 -16.73
CA LEU A 214 0.24 1.15 -17.48
C LEU A 214 1.14 0.50 -18.53
N ILE A 215 2.09 -0.33 -18.08
CA ILE A 215 3.08 -0.97 -18.95
C ILE A 215 2.87 -2.48 -19.09
N HIS A 216 1.89 -3.06 -18.40
CA HIS A 216 1.55 -4.47 -18.51
C HIS A 216 0.36 -4.69 -19.45
N ALA A 217 0.43 -5.76 -20.23
CA ALA A 217 -0.57 -6.20 -21.17
C ALA A 217 -0.70 -7.74 -21.14
N ALA A 218 -1.80 -8.28 -21.65
CA ALA A 218 -1.98 -9.72 -21.77
C ALA A 218 -0.93 -10.38 -22.69
N THR A 219 -0.36 -9.61 -23.62
CA THR A 219 0.71 -10.02 -24.53
C THR A 219 1.65 -8.84 -24.77
N ALA A 220 2.94 -9.08 -25.04
CA ALA A 220 3.93 -8.03 -25.28
C ALA A 220 3.58 -7.07 -26.44
N ALA A 221 2.74 -7.49 -27.38
CA ALA A 221 2.23 -6.70 -28.51
C ALA A 221 0.82 -6.09 -28.30
N GLY A 222 0.17 -6.36 -27.17
CA GLY A 222 -1.17 -5.87 -26.85
C GLY A 222 -1.14 -4.50 -26.17
N PRO A 223 -2.24 -3.73 -26.14
CA PRO A 223 -2.24 -2.43 -25.46
C PRO A 223 -2.00 -2.61 -23.96
N GLY A 224 -1.13 -1.78 -23.39
CA GLY A 224 -0.90 -1.73 -21.94
C GLY A 224 -2.12 -1.20 -21.21
N THR A 225 -2.87 -2.10 -20.60
CA THR A 225 -4.10 -1.77 -19.86
C THR A 225 -3.94 -1.97 -18.36
N ALA A 226 -2.84 -2.59 -17.92
CA ALA A 226 -2.62 -2.93 -16.51
C ALA A 226 -1.40 -2.22 -15.94
N ALA A 227 -1.55 -1.77 -14.70
CA ALA A 227 -0.43 -1.44 -13.84
C ALA A 227 0.14 -2.72 -13.25
N ARG A 228 1.31 -2.59 -12.63
CA ARG A 228 1.85 -3.67 -11.82
C ARG A 228 0.89 -4.04 -10.69
N ASN A 229 0.79 -5.32 -10.38
CA ASN A 229 -0.04 -5.80 -9.30
C ASN A 229 0.52 -5.40 -7.93
N VAL A 230 -0.39 -5.07 -7.01
CA VAL A 230 -0.10 -4.73 -5.63
C VAL A 230 -0.77 -5.77 -4.74
N TYR A 231 0.01 -6.41 -3.87
CA TYR A 231 -0.47 -7.38 -2.90
C TYR A 231 -0.29 -6.84 -1.49
N ALA A 232 -1.19 -7.19 -0.59
CA ALA A 232 -0.99 -6.91 0.82
C ALA A 232 -1.61 -7.98 1.72
N SER A 233 -0.99 -8.20 2.87
CA SER A 233 -1.60 -8.86 4.02
C SER A 233 -1.69 -7.88 5.17
N TYR A 234 -2.79 -7.93 5.91
CA TYR A 234 -3.08 -6.93 6.94
C TYR A 234 -4.07 -7.46 7.95
N TYR A 235 -4.32 -6.67 8.99
CA TYR A 235 -5.26 -6.98 10.05
C TYR A 235 -6.30 -5.86 10.13
N ASP A 236 -7.59 -6.21 10.04
CA ASP A 236 -8.68 -5.30 10.41
C ASP A 236 -8.89 -5.39 11.91
N VAL A 237 -9.20 -4.28 12.58
CA VAL A 237 -9.38 -4.27 14.03
C VAL A 237 -10.82 -4.55 14.42
N THR A 238 -11.01 -5.27 15.51
CA THR A 238 -12.31 -5.46 16.14
C THR A 238 -12.39 -4.64 17.41
N PHE A 239 -13.55 -4.04 17.62
CA PHE A 239 -13.81 -3.18 18.75
C PHE A 239 -14.64 -3.92 19.81
N GLU A 240 -14.32 -3.68 21.07
CA GLU A 240 -15.17 -4.01 22.20
C GLU A 240 -15.47 -2.74 23.00
N GLU A 241 -16.66 -2.69 23.58
CA GLU A 241 -17.06 -1.62 24.49
C GLU A 241 -16.22 -1.67 25.76
N LEU A 242 -15.86 -0.51 26.32
CA LEU A 242 -15.38 -0.38 27.70
C LEU A 242 -16.59 -0.32 28.65
N PRO A 243 -16.86 -1.36 29.44
CA PRO A 243 -17.98 -1.39 30.38
C PRO A 243 -17.99 -0.19 31.33
N GLU A 244 -19.17 0.34 31.58
CA GLU A 244 -19.43 1.34 32.62
C GLU A 244 -18.48 2.55 32.55
N SER A 245 -18.25 2.98 31.31
CA SER A 245 -17.53 4.21 30.96
C SER A 245 -18.30 5.44 31.43
N MET A 246 -17.65 6.33 32.19
CA MET A 246 -18.27 7.54 32.75
C MET A 246 -17.35 8.75 32.58
N ASN A 247 -17.98 9.94 32.47
CA ASN A 247 -17.29 11.24 32.45
C ASN A 247 -16.22 11.37 31.35
N PHE A 248 -16.39 10.68 30.23
CA PHE A 248 -15.47 10.78 29.11
C PHE A 248 -15.57 12.17 28.47
N ALA A 249 -14.47 12.92 28.56
CA ALA A 249 -14.32 14.24 27.96
C ALA A 249 -13.28 14.18 26.85
N PHE A 250 -13.58 14.84 25.73
CA PHE A 250 -12.70 14.94 24.58
C PHE A 250 -12.08 16.34 24.50
N THR A 251 -10.78 16.41 24.24
CA THR A 251 -10.06 17.66 23.99
C THR A 251 -9.21 17.50 22.74
N ASP A 252 -9.22 18.50 21.85
CA ASP A 252 -8.36 18.55 20.67
C ASP A 252 -7.55 19.86 20.62
N ASP A 253 -6.36 19.79 20.03
CA ASP A 253 -5.57 20.95 19.65
C ASP A 253 -5.48 20.98 18.11
N ILE A 254 -6.02 22.04 17.50
CA ILE A 254 -6.48 22.01 16.10
C ILE A 254 -5.51 22.79 15.19
N ALA A 255 -4.95 22.12 14.18
CA ALA A 255 -4.17 22.78 13.12
C ALA A 255 -4.91 22.94 11.78
N THR A 256 -5.89 22.09 11.42
CA THR A 256 -6.70 22.23 10.19
C THR A 256 -7.98 21.38 10.25
N ILE A 257 -9.14 21.97 9.92
CA ILE A 257 -10.42 21.26 9.72
C ILE A 257 -10.69 21.19 8.22
N LYS A 258 -10.89 19.99 7.66
CA LYS A 258 -11.52 19.82 6.34
C LYS A 258 -12.96 19.38 6.56
N SER A 259 -13.90 20.30 6.42
CA SER A 259 -15.33 20.02 6.41
C SER A 259 -15.94 20.50 5.08
N ARG A 260 -16.90 19.75 4.55
CA ARG A 260 -17.74 20.19 3.44
C ARG A 260 -19.18 20.17 3.95
N ALA A 261 -19.76 21.35 4.20
CA ALA A 261 -21.16 21.48 4.55
C ALA A 261 -21.95 21.87 3.30
N TYR A 262 -23.02 21.14 3.00
CA TYR A 262 -24.01 21.52 1.98
C TYR A 262 -25.40 21.47 2.63
N GLY A 263 -25.96 22.64 2.99
CA GLY A 263 -27.24 22.72 3.70
C GLY A 263 -27.18 22.15 5.13
N GLU A 264 -28.19 21.39 5.54
CA GLU A 264 -28.28 20.73 6.86
C GLU A 264 -27.44 19.45 6.97
N THR A 265 -26.71 19.07 5.91
CA THR A 265 -25.91 17.85 5.84
C THR A 265 -24.43 18.22 5.93
N TYR A 266 -23.78 17.81 7.03
CA TYR A 266 -22.33 17.88 7.19
C TYR A 266 -21.73 16.58 6.63
N GLU A 267 -21.07 16.67 5.48
CA GLU A 267 -20.27 15.53 5.00
C GLU A 267 -18.99 15.47 5.84
N GLN A 268 -18.79 14.30 6.46
CA GLN A 268 -17.62 13.80 7.19
C GLN A 268 -16.46 14.80 7.33
N SER A 269 -16.14 15.17 8.57
CA SER A 269 -14.95 15.95 8.86
C SER A 269 -13.79 15.03 9.24
N SER A 270 -12.68 15.19 8.52
CA SER A 270 -11.38 14.63 8.90
C SER A 270 -10.53 15.73 9.52
N LEU A 271 -10.04 15.52 10.73
CA LEU A 271 -9.02 16.38 11.35
C LEU A 271 -7.66 15.74 11.09
N SER A 272 -6.80 16.37 10.28
CA SER A 272 -5.43 15.88 10.07
C SER A 272 -4.44 16.65 10.94
N THR A 273 -3.54 15.92 11.61
CA THR A 273 -2.40 16.42 12.41
C THR A 273 -2.68 16.97 13.81
N ALA A 274 -3.88 16.76 14.35
CA ALA A 274 -4.18 17.14 15.74
C ALA A 274 -3.62 16.13 16.75
N THR A 275 -3.06 16.62 17.85
CA THR A 275 -3.04 15.87 19.10
C THR A 275 -4.41 16.00 19.73
N TRP A 276 -4.97 14.89 20.20
CA TRP A 276 -6.22 14.89 20.93
C TRP A 276 -6.05 14.07 22.20
N SER A 277 -6.85 14.36 23.22
CA SER A 277 -6.90 13.56 24.43
C SER A 277 -8.33 13.21 24.80
N MET A 278 -8.48 12.04 25.39
CA MET A 278 -9.74 11.61 25.97
C MET A 278 -9.50 11.12 27.39
N THR A 279 -10.18 11.73 28.36
CA THR A 279 -10.10 11.34 29.77
C THR A 279 -11.45 10.88 30.29
N GLY A 280 -11.49 9.80 31.07
CA GLY A 280 -12.71 9.29 31.68
C GLY A 280 -12.42 8.29 32.79
N THR A 281 -13.47 7.68 33.34
CA THR A 281 -13.37 6.65 34.38
C THR A 281 -14.15 5.42 33.96
N THR A 282 -13.68 4.23 34.34
CA THR A 282 -14.39 2.95 34.20
C THR A 282 -14.20 2.12 35.47
N TYR A 283 -15.13 1.23 35.79
CA TYR A 283 -15.04 0.34 36.95
C TYR A 283 -14.06 -0.80 36.69
N TRP A 284 -12.96 -0.82 37.46
CA TRP A 284 -11.80 -1.69 37.24
C TRP A 284 -12.12 -3.18 37.41
N ASP A 285 -13.00 -3.53 38.34
CA ASP A 285 -13.40 -4.91 38.65
C ASP A 285 -13.99 -5.65 37.45
N LYS A 286 -14.64 -4.93 36.52
CA LYS A 286 -15.27 -5.48 35.32
C LYS A 286 -14.37 -5.48 34.08
N VAL A 287 -13.27 -4.72 34.10
CA VAL A 287 -12.46 -4.45 32.90
C VAL A 287 -10.97 -4.73 33.10
N LYS A 288 -10.58 -5.30 34.24
CA LYS A 288 -9.18 -5.55 34.63
C LYS A 288 -8.35 -6.15 33.49
N ASP A 289 -8.82 -7.24 32.90
CA ASP A 289 -8.07 -7.97 31.88
C ASP A 289 -8.01 -7.20 30.55
N LEU A 290 -9.08 -6.46 30.23
CA LEU A 290 -9.13 -5.56 29.08
C LEU A 290 -8.16 -4.38 29.25
N ILE A 291 -8.13 -3.73 30.42
CA ILE A 291 -7.18 -2.64 30.68
C ILE A 291 -5.74 -3.16 30.69
N ASP A 292 -5.48 -4.30 31.33
CA ASP A 292 -4.16 -4.92 31.32
C ASP A 292 -3.68 -5.22 29.88
N LEU A 293 -4.59 -5.57 28.97
CA LEU A 293 -4.31 -5.82 27.55
C LEU A 293 -3.99 -4.53 26.76
N ILE A 294 -4.74 -3.46 26.97
CA ILE A 294 -4.66 -2.25 26.13
C ILE A 294 -3.73 -1.17 26.71
N LYS A 295 -3.44 -1.20 28.01
CA LYS A 295 -2.61 -0.19 28.69
C LYS A 295 -1.23 -0.07 28.04
N SER A 296 -0.80 1.18 27.87
CA SER A 296 0.49 1.58 27.28
C SER A 296 0.70 1.13 25.83
N THR A 297 -0.37 0.73 25.13
CA THR A 297 -0.33 0.39 23.71
C THR A 297 -1.12 1.39 22.88
N LYS A 298 -0.70 1.58 21.62
CA LYS A 298 -1.42 2.41 20.65
C LYS A 298 -2.54 1.58 20.03
N ARG A 299 -3.78 2.07 20.11
CA ARG A 299 -5.00 1.36 19.70
C ARG A 299 -5.95 2.29 18.98
N TRP A 300 -6.83 1.72 18.16
CA TRP A 300 -8.03 2.42 17.71
C TRP A 300 -9.04 2.58 18.85
N VAL A 301 -9.69 3.73 18.89
CA VAL A 301 -10.71 4.08 19.87
C VAL A 301 -11.86 4.80 19.18
N LYS A 302 -13.09 4.41 19.50
CA LYS A 302 -14.31 5.14 19.14
C LYS A 302 -14.92 5.75 20.38
N LEU A 303 -15.33 7.01 20.27
CA LEU A 303 -16.12 7.72 21.26
C LEU A 303 -17.48 8.04 20.67
N PHE A 304 -18.51 7.52 21.31
CA PHE A 304 -19.90 7.86 21.04
C PHE A 304 -20.33 8.90 22.07
N PRO A 305 -20.79 10.09 21.65
CA PRO A 305 -21.21 11.15 22.56
C PRO A 305 -22.33 10.68 23.50
N ASP A 306 -23.16 9.76 23.05
CA ASP A 306 -24.26 9.12 23.77
C ASP A 306 -24.29 7.63 23.38
N ALA A 307 -24.56 6.73 24.32
CA ALA A 307 -24.57 5.29 24.11
C ALA A 307 -25.62 4.83 23.10
N ASP A 308 -26.72 5.59 22.98
CA ASP A 308 -27.80 5.31 22.01
C ASP A 308 -27.53 5.90 20.62
N GLU A 309 -26.43 6.64 20.45
CA GLU A 309 -26.05 7.20 19.15
C GLU A 309 -25.20 6.25 18.31
N THR A 310 -25.40 6.33 16.99
CA THR A 310 -24.58 5.64 15.99
C THR A 310 -23.44 6.51 15.46
N SER A 311 -23.50 7.82 15.72
CA SER A 311 -22.46 8.77 15.35
C SER A 311 -21.31 8.71 16.34
N PHE A 312 -20.08 8.72 15.86
CA PHE A 312 -18.90 8.60 16.72
C PHE A 312 -17.71 9.38 16.17
N TRP A 313 -16.80 9.69 17.07
CA TRP A 313 -15.43 10.05 16.73
C TRP A 313 -14.55 8.83 16.82
N VAL A 314 -13.61 8.69 15.89
CA VAL A 314 -12.65 7.58 15.87
C VAL A 314 -11.25 8.08 15.61
N GLY A 315 -10.29 7.54 16.35
CA GLY A 315 -8.89 7.89 16.21
C GLY A 315 -7.97 6.83 16.79
N ARG A 316 -6.67 7.01 16.57
CA ARG A 316 -5.63 6.17 17.17
C ARG A 316 -4.93 6.92 18.31
N GLY A 317 -4.81 6.27 19.46
CA GLY A 317 -4.17 6.86 20.63
C GLY A 317 -3.52 5.83 21.55
N VAL A 318 -2.63 6.31 22.43
CA VAL A 318 -1.99 5.48 23.45
C VAL A 318 -2.85 5.48 24.70
N PHE A 319 -3.28 4.28 25.11
CA PHE A 319 -4.11 4.12 26.30
C PHE A 319 -3.26 4.21 27.57
N LYS A 320 -3.64 5.06 28.51
CA LYS A 320 -3.02 5.18 29.83
C LYS A 320 -4.11 4.94 30.87
N ALA A 321 -3.86 4.00 31.78
CA ALA A 321 -4.80 3.70 32.85
C ALA A 321 -4.11 3.72 34.21
N ASN A 322 -4.70 4.47 35.12
CA ASN A 322 -4.32 4.54 36.53
C ASN A 322 -5.41 3.91 37.37
N ARG A 323 -5.03 2.88 38.14
CA ARG A 323 -5.92 2.21 39.09
C ARG A 323 -6.12 3.09 40.30
N ASN A 324 -7.36 3.31 40.66
CA ASN A 324 -7.75 3.98 41.89
C ASN A 324 -8.41 2.94 42.82
N VAL A 325 -7.93 2.89 44.06
CA VAL A 325 -8.55 2.10 45.14
C VAL A 325 -9.11 3.09 46.16
N PRO A 326 -10.28 3.68 45.89
CA PRO A 326 -10.91 4.60 46.83
C PRO A 326 -11.35 3.88 48.12
N LEU A 327 -11.51 4.68 49.18
CA LEU A 327 -11.79 4.23 50.55
C LEU A 327 -13.18 3.60 50.72
N ASP A 328 -14.08 3.82 49.76
CA ASP A 328 -15.45 3.28 49.72
C ASP A 328 -15.53 1.86 49.14
N GLY A 329 -14.41 1.32 48.63
CA GLY A 329 -14.28 -0.06 48.19
C GLY A 329 -14.62 -0.32 46.71
N ASN A 330 -15.06 0.69 45.95
CA ASN A 330 -15.30 0.55 44.51
C ASN A 330 -13.99 0.73 43.74
N LEU A 331 -13.50 -0.32 43.08
CA LEU A 331 -12.26 -0.22 42.31
C LEU A 331 -12.54 0.49 40.97
N ASP A 332 -11.92 1.66 40.77
CA ASP A 332 -12.09 2.46 39.55
C ASP A 332 -10.76 2.60 38.80
N ALA A 333 -10.84 2.94 37.51
CA ALA A 333 -9.70 3.20 36.65
C ALA A 333 -9.87 4.58 35.99
N ALA A 334 -8.94 5.49 36.25
CA ALA A 334 -8.82 6.72 35.49
C ALA A 334 -8.13 6.41 34.16
N ILE A 335 -8.83 6.67 33.07
CA ILE A 335 -8.38 6.46 31.70
C ILE A 335 -7.96 7.80 31.12
N ASN A 336 -6.78 7.85 30.53
CA ASN A 336 -6.36 8.91 29.62
C ASN A 336 -5.88 8.29 28.31
N ILE A 337 -6.36 8.80 27.19
CA ILE A 337 -5.96 8.33 25.85
C ILE A 337 -5.34 9.52 25.14
N ASP A 338 -4.05 9.41 24.84
CA ASP A 338 -3.34 10.44 24.11
C ASP A 338 -3.27 10.05 22.64
N GLY A 339 -4.08 10.74 21.84
CA GLY A 339 -4.19 10.60 20.42
C GLY A 339 -3.12 11.35 19.64
N SER A 340 -2.64 10.71 18.57
CA SER A 340 -1.78 11.36 17.58
C SER A 340 -2.23 11.00 16.17
N GLY A 341 -2.37 12.01 15.32
CA GLY A 341 -2.72 11.81 13.91
C GLY A 341 -4.17 12.17 13.60
N GLN A 342 -4.78 11.45 12.66
CA GLN A 342 -6.13 11.79 12.20
C GLN A 342 -7.21 11.35 13.20
N LEU A 343 -8.13 12.27 13.48
CA LEU A 343 -9.42 12.00 14.12
C LEU A 343 -10.51 12.14 13.06
N PHE A 344 -11.41 11.17 13.00
CA PHE A 344 -12.50 11.15 12.05
C PHE A 344 -13.82 11.27 12.80
N SER A 345 -14.75 12.07 12.27
CA SER A 345 -16.15 12.02 12.69
C SER A 345 -16.94 11.21 11.67
N LYS A 346 -17.73 10.25 12.16
CA LYS A 346 -18.70 9.53 11.34
C LYS A 346 -20.09 9.90 11.82
N GLN A 347 -20.88 10.48 10.91
CA GLN A 347 -22.32 10.64 11.10
C GLN A 347 -23.06 9.49 10.41
N SER A 348 -24.22 9.12 10.96
CA SER A 348 -25.18 8.23 10.30
C SER A 348 -25.74 8.83 9.02
#